data_AF-A0A3B8X4L5-F1
#
_entry.id   AF-A0A3B8X4L5-F1
#
_cell.length_a   1.000
_cell.length_b   1.000
_cell.length_c   1.000
_cell.angle_alpha   90.00
_cell.angle_beta   90.00
_cell.angle_gamma   90.00
#
_symmetry.space_group_name_H-M   'P 1'
#
loop_
_entity.id
_entity.type
_entity.pdbx_description
1 polymer ?
#
loop_
_entity_poly.entity_id
_entity_poly.type
_entity_poly.pdbx_seq_one_letter_code
_entity_poly.pdbx_strand_id
1 'polypeptide(L)'
;FLFFFSSRRRHTRFLPVSWARRMCIRDRRWAVAEMDRRYKMFSAEGVRNIAAYNEKATQRLARQLPYIVIVIDELADLMMVAAGEIEELICRIAQLARAVGIHLVIATQRPSTDIITGLIKANIPSRIAFAVGSQVDSRVILDTGGAEKLLGRGDMLYQPVDAGKPTRIQGA
;
A
#
# COMPACT_ATOMS: atom_id res chain seq x y z
N PHE A 1 0.32 -5.35 1.24
CA PHE A 1 0.73 -4.08 0.60
C PHE A 1 0.84 -4.37 -0.87
N LEU A 2 0.13 -3.63 -1.72
CA LEU A 2 0.09 -3.91 -3.16
C LEU A 2 0.43 -2.62 -3.87
N PHE A 3 1.48 -2.62 -4.70
CA PHE A 3 1.65 -1.52 -5.64
C PHE A 3 0.69 -1.75 -6.82
N PHE A 4 0.00 -0.72 -7.31
CA PHE A 4 -0.86 -0.85 -8.50
C PHE A 4 -0.44 0.21 -9.53
N PHE A 5 -0.63 -0.04 -10.83
CA PHE A 5 -0.42 0.97 -11.87
C PHE A 5 -1.63 0.87 -12.78
N SER A 6 -2.47 1.91 -12.82
CA SER A 6 -3.69 1.84 -13.63
C SER A 6 -3.94 3.07 -14.46
N SER A 7 -4.37 2.80 -15.69
CA SER A 7 -4.82 3.76 -16.68
C SER A 7 -6.25 4.20 -16.38
N ARG A 8 -6.48 5.52 -16.49
CA ARG A 8 -7.72 6.27 -16.24
C ARG A 8 -9.02 5.48 -16.49
N ARG A 9 -9.83 5.25 -15.45
CA ARG A 9 -11.30 5.46 -15.44
C ARG A 9 -11.81 5.72 -14.01
N ARG A 10 -12.70 6.72 -13.89
CA ARG A 10 -13.49 7.00 -12.68
C ARG A 10 -14.61 5.96 -12.60
N HIS A 11 -14.80 5.36 -11.42
CA HIS A 11 -16.07 4.91 -10.81
C HIS A 11 -15.78 3.74 -9.85
N THR A 12 -16.02 3.91 -8.54
CA THR A 12 -16.79 2.97 -7.69
C THR A 12 -16.87 3.49 -6.24
N ARG A 13 -18.07 3.38 -5.65
CA ARG A 13 -18.44 3.72 -4.26
C ARG A 13 -18.15 2.51 -3.35
N PHE A 14 -17.48 2.70 -2.21
CA PHE A 14 -17.58 1.87 -1.00
C PHE A 14 -17.26 2.72 0.26
N LEU A 15 -17.86 2.34 1.41
CA LEU A 15 -17.94 3.02 2.73
C LEU A 15 -16.60 3.43 3.35
N PRO A 16 -16.62 4.34 4.35
CA PRO A 16 -16.01 5.67 4.23
C PRO A 16 -14.55 5.56 3.80
N VAL A 17 -14.33 5.37 2.50
CA VAL A 17 -13.07 5.71 1.88
C VAL A 17 -12.97 7.23 2.04
N SER A 18 -12.04 7.73 2.84
CA SER A 18 -11.64 9.12 2.73
C SER A 18 -11.06 9.27 1.32
N TRP A 19 -11.93 9.58 0.37
CA TRP A 19 -11.58 9.98 -1.00
C TRP A 19 -10.91 11.34 -0.90
N ALA A 20 -9.70 11.34 -0.37
CA ALA A 20 -8.85 12.49 -0.33
C ALA A 20 -8.23 12.60 -1.73
N ARG A 21 -8.98 13.23 -2.64
CA ARG A 21 -8.53 13.59 -3.99
C ARG A 21 -7.26 14.46 -3.99
N ARG A 22 -6.84 14.89 -2.80
CA ARG A 22 -5.47 15.09 -2.35
C ARG A 22 -5.40 14.48 -0.97
N MET A 23 -4.57 13.47 -0.72
CA MET A 23 -4.20 13.10 0.63
C MET A 23 -3.57 14.36 1.25
N CYS A 24 -4.37 15.14 1.97
CA CYS A 24 -3.89 16.40 2.51
C CYS A 24 -2.91 16.03 3.62
N ILE A 25 -1.90 16.85 3.88
CA ILE A 25 -0.90 16.61 4.94
C ILE A 25 -1.58 16.27 6.30
N ARG A 26 -2.80 16.76 6.52
CA ARG A 26 -3.68 16.43 7.66
C ARG A 26 -4.12 14.96 7.73
N ASP A 27 -4.42 14.29 6.62
CA ASP A 27 -4.90 12.91 6.60
C ASP A 27 -3.78 11.90 6.88
N ARG A 28 -2.52 12.26 6.57
CA ARG A 28 -1.33 11.45 6.87
C ARG A 28 -1.17 11.18 8.38
N ARG A 29 -1.39 12.21 9.20
CA ARG A 29 -1.31 12.11 10.67
C ARG A 29 -2.41 11.22 11.24
N TRP A 30 -3.56 11.13 10.58
CA TRP A 30 -4.66 10.29 11.05
C TRP A 30 -4.30 8.80 10.99
N ALA A 31 -3.70 8.34 9.89
CA ALA A 31 -3.33 6.92 9.74
C ALA A 31 -2.38 6.46 10.85
N VAL A 32 -1.40 7.30 11.17
CA VAL A 32 -0.45 7.08 12.27
C VAL A 32 -1.14 7.13 13.64
N ALA A 33 -1.99 8.13 13.87
CA ALA A 33 -2.71 8.26 15.14
C ALA A 33 -3.68 7.10 15.38
N GLU A 34 -4.39 6.63 14.35
CA GLU A 34 -5.28 5.46 14.42
C GLU A 34 -4.47 4.18 14.65
N MET A 35 -3.30 4.03 14.02
CA MET A 35 -2.37 2.94 14.30
C MET A 35 -1.95 2.93 15.77
N ASP A 36 -1.47 4.06 16.30
CA ASP A 36 -1.04 4.19 17.70
C ASP A 36 -2.22 3.94 18.67
N ARG A 37 -3.43 4.41 18.34
CA ARG A 37 -4.65 4.16 19.11
C ARG A 37 -4.96 2.67 19.16
N ARG A 38 -4.90 1.95 18.03
CA ARG A 38 -5.14 0.51 17.98
C ARG A 38 -4.10 -0.28 18.77
N TYR A 39 -2.82 0.11 18.69
CA TYR A 39 -1.78 -0.49 19.52
C TYR A 39 -2.07 -0.36 21.02
N LYS A 40 -2.50 0.83 21.48
CA LYS A 40 -2.90 1.03 22.88
C LYS A 40 -4.10 0.18 23.27
N MET A 41 -5.13 0.10 22.43
CA MET A 41 -6.30 -0.77 22.66
C MET A 41 -5.91 -2.25 22.74
N PHE A 42 -5.01 -2.69 21.88
CA PHE A 42 -4.58 -4.10 21.84
C PHE A 42 -3.75 -4.46 23.07
N SER A 43 -2.86 -3.56 23.49
CA SER A 43 -2.08 -3.72 24.72
C SER A 43 -3.00 -3.83 25.95
N ALA A 44 -4.01 -2.95 26.06
CA ALA A 44 -4.98 -2.97 27.16
C ALA A 44 -5.81 -4.27 27.21
N GLU A 45 -6.10 -4.87 26.06
CA GLU A 45 -6.84 -6.14 25.96
C GLU A 45 -5.93 -7.38 25.95
N GLY A 46 -4.61 -7.21 26.05
CA GLY A 46 -3.63 -8.29 26.01
C GLY A 46 -3.64 -9.09 24.69
N VAL A 47 -3.89 -8.44 23.56
CA VAL A 47 -3.92 -9.05 22.22
C VAL A 47 -2.81 -8.49 21.33
N ARG A 48 -2.34 -9.30 20.37
CA ARG A 48 -1.21 -8.94 19.50
C ARG A 48 -1.61 -8.41 18.13
N ASN A 49 -2.85 -8.64 17.69
CA ASN A 49 -3.32 -8.26 16.37
C ASN A 49 -4.83 -8.04 16.33
N ILE A 50 -5.29 -7.44 15.24
CA ILE A 50 -6.71 -7.11 15.01
C ILE A 50 -7.61 -8.35 14.97
N ALA A 51 -7.12 -9.49 14.48
CA ALA A 51 -7.90 -10.72 14.42
C ALA A 51 -8.24 -11.20 15.85
N ALA A 52 -7.24 -11.28 16.72
CA ALA A 52 -7.42 -11.63 18.13
C ALA A 52 -8.27 -10.59 18.89
N TYR A 53 -8.12 -9.31 18.57
CA TYR A 53 -8.99 -8.26 19.13
C TYR A 53 -10.47 -8.49 18.73
N ASN A 54 -10.72 -8.71 17.43
CA ASN A 54 -12.07 -8.88 16.90
C ASN A 54 -12.72 -10.19 17.38
N GLU A 55 -11.95 -11.24 17.59
CA GLU A 55 -12.43 -12.49 18.19
C GLU A 55 -12.96 -12.24 19.62
N LYS A 56 -12.17 -11.57 20.47
CA LYS A 56 -12.62 -11.16 21.82
C LYS A 56 -13.82 -10.23 21.78
N ALA A 57 -13.85 -9.26 20.85
CA ALA A 57 -14.98 -8.35 20.69
C ALA A 57 -16.26 -9.13 20.35
N THR A 58 -16.16 -10.15 19.50
CA THR A 58 -17.30 -11.03 19.13
C THR A 58 -17.82 -11.80 20.34
N GLN A 59 -16.92 -12.40 21.13
CA GLN A 59 -17.27 -13.13 22.35
C GLN A 59 -17.99 -12.24 23.38
N ARG A 60 -17.65 -10.94 23.42
CA ARG A 60 -18.25 -9.94 24.31
C ARG A 60 -19.45 -9.21 23.71
N LEU A 61 -19.93 -9.60 22.52
CA LEU A 61 -21.00 -8.90 21.78
C LEU A 61 -20.70 -7.39 21.56
N ALA A 62 -19.41 -7.04 21.46
CA ALA A 62 -18.93 -5.70 21.22
C ALA A 62 -18.65 -5.47 19.72
N ARG A 63 -18.53 -4.20 19.31
CA ARG A 63 -18.23 -3.83 17.93
C ARG A 63 -16.79 -4.18 17.56
N GLN A 64 -16.61 -4.93 16.48
CA GLN A 64 -15.30 -5.23 15.91
C GLN A 64 -14.65 -3.99 15.29
N LEU A 65 -13.31 -3.97 15.26
CA LEU A 65 -12.54 -2.98 14.53
C LEU A 65 -12.46 -3.37 13.05
N PRO A 66 -12.72 -2.43 12.13
CA PRO A 66 -12.61 -2.70 10.70
C PRO A 66 -11.13 -2.72 10.26
N TYR A 67 -10.84 -3.52 9.25
CA TYR A 67 -9.61 -3.36 8.47
C TYR A 67 -9.67 -2.05 7.68
N ILE A 68 -8.55 -1.34 7.61
CA ILE A 68 -8.43 -0.08 6.87
C ILE A 68 -7.47 -0.30 5.71
N VAL A 69 -7.89 0.09 4.50
CA VAL A 69 -7.03 0.14 3.32
C VAL A 69 -6.84 1.59 2.92
N ILE A 70 -5.60 2.05 2.94
CA ILE A 70 -5.18 3.36 2.46
C ILE A 70 -4.71 3.18 1.02
N VAL A 71 -5.29 3.94 0.09
CA VAL A 71 -4.94 3.89 -1.33
C VAL A 71 -4.35 5.23 -1.74
N ILE A 72 -3.14 5.20 -2.29
CA ILE A 72 -2.48 6.35 -2.92
C ILE A 72 -2.44 6.05 -4.41
N ASP A 73 -3.17 6.81 -5.23
CA ASP A 73 -3.26 6.55 -6.69
C ASP A 73 -2.02 7.05 -7.46
N GLU A 74 -1.36 8.10 -6.94
CA GLU A 74 -0.15 8.66 -7.52
C GLU A 74 0.82 9.13 -6.43
N LEU A 75 1.81 8.28 -6.12
CA LEU A 75 2.85 8.59 -5.14
C LEU A 75 3.70 9.77 -5.57
N ALA A 76 3.96 9.93 -6.87
CA ALA A 76 4.86 10.97 -7.35
C ALA A 76 4.38 12.38 -6.98
N ASP A 77 3.07 12.61 -7.04
CA ASP A 77 2.46 13.89 -6.65
C ASP A 77 2.71 14.23 -5.18
N LEU A 78 2.75 13.22 -4.31
CA LEU A 78 3.04 13.39 -2.89
C LEU A 78 4.54 13.60 -2.64
N MET A 79 5.38 12.86 -3.34
CA MET A 79 6.84 12.97 -3.25
C MET A 79 7.35 14.32 -3.75
N MET A 80 6.75 14.88 -4.79
CA MET A 80 7.11 16.21 -5.31
C MET A 80 6.83 17.35 -4.31
N VAL A 81 5.89 17.15 -3.39
CA VAL A 81 5.51 18.18 -2.40
C VAL A 81 6.29 18.00 -1.10
N ALA A 82 6.46 16.77 -0.62
CA ALA A 82 7.05 16.49 0.69
C ALA A 82 7.64 15.07 0.75
N ALA A 83 8.66 14.77 -0.05
CA ALA A 83 9.29 13.46 -0.14
C ALA A 83 9.68 12.86 1.23
N GLY A 84 10.40 13.61 2.06
CA GLY A 84 10.88 13.12 3.36
C GLY A 84 9.75 12.69 4.31
N GLU A 85 8.71 13.53 4.46
CA GLU A 85 7.56 13.19 5.30
C GLU A 85 6.76 12.00 4.76
N ILE A 86 6.64 11.88 3.43
CA ILE A 86 5.92 10.77 2.80
C ILE A 86 6.68 9.46 2.97
N GLU A 87 7.99 9.48 2.76
CA GLU A 87 8.83 8.30 2.91
C GLU A 87 8.82 7.79 4.36
N GLU A 88 8.96 8.69 5.34
CA GLU A 88 8.87 8.34 6.77
C GLU A 88 7.51 7.72 7.10
N LEU A 89 6.42 8.33 6.62
CA LEU A 89 5.06 7.82 6.82
C LEU A 89 4.89 6.41 6.24
N ILE A 90 5.32 6.22 4.99
CA ILE A 90 5.21 4.92 4.30
C ILE A 90 5.99 3.86 5.07
N CYS A 91 7.23 4.16 5.47
CA CYS A 91 8.05 3.23 6.24
C CYS A 91 7.37 2.86 7.57
N ARG A 92 6.89 3.86 8.32
CA ARG A 92 6.24 3.63 9.62
C ARG A 92 4.96 2.79 9.50
N ILE A 93 4.10 3.11 8.52
CA ILE A 93 2.89 2.32 8.26
C ILE A 93 3.29 0.91 7.83
N ALA A 94 4.14 0.76 6.84
CA ALA A 94 4.50 -0.55 6.30
C ALA A 94 5.09 -1.51 7.36
N GLN A 95 5.84 -0.99 8.33
CA GLN A 95 6.44 -1.76 9.42
C GLN A 95 5.44 -2.17 10.51
N LEU A 96 4.56 -1.25 10.94
CA LEU A 96 3.78 -1.43 12.17
C LEU A 96 2.29 -1.69 11.91
N ALA A 97 1.78 -1.32 10.73
CA ALA A 97 0.35 -1.33 10.46
C ALA A 97 -0.26 -2.74 10.31
N ARG A 98 0.55 -3.75 9.96
CA ARG A 98 0.07 -5.12 9.71
C ARG A 98 -0.69 -5.70 10.90
N ALA A 99 -0.14 -5.56 12.11
CA ALA A 99 -0.75 -6.10 13.32
C ALA A 99 -2.10 -5.42 13.63
N VAL A 100 -2.20 -4.11 13.37
CA VAL A 100 -3.39 -3.30 13.65
C VAL A 100 -4.43 -3.28 12.54
N GLY A 101 -4.23 -4.07 11.48
CA GLY A 101 -5.19 -4.19 10.37
C GLY A 101 -5.29 -2.94 9.50
N ILE A 102 -4.19 -2.20 9.37
CA ILE A 102 -4.07 -1.09 8.43
C ILE A 102 -3.15 -1.54 7.29
N HIS A 103 -3.59 -1.37 6.06
CA HIS A 103 -2.88 -1.78 4.85
C HIS A 103 -2.73 -0.62 3.90
N LEU A 104 -1.59 -0.55 3.22
CA LEU A 104 -1.30 0.49 2.24
C LEU A 104 -1.22 -0.13 0.83
N VAL A 105 -1.89 0.53 -0.11
CA VAL A 105 -1.83 0.29 -1.54
C VAL A 105 -1.34 1.58 -2.17
N ILE A 106 -0.23 1.50 -2.91
CA ILE A 106 0.38 2.68 -3.50
C ILE A 106 0.46 2.47 -5.00
N ALA A 107 0.17 3.51 -5.76
CA ALA A 107 0.26 3.49 -7.19
C ALA A 107 1.06 4.70 -7.65
N THR A 108 1.72 4.56 -8.80
CA THR A 108 2.40 5.66 -9.46
C THR A 108 2.51 5.37 -10.93
N GLN A 109 2.41 6.39 -11.77
CA GLN A 109 2.70 6.29 -13.19
C GLN A 109 4.17 6.57 -13.53
N ARG A 110 4.97 6.99 -12.55
CA ARG A 110 6.35 7.45 -12.73
C ARG A 110 7.34 6.52 -12.02
N PRO A 111 7.75 5.41 -12.66
CA PRO A 111 8.70 4.49 -12.07
C PRO A 111 10.13 5.04 -12.14
N SER A 112 10.49 5.94 -11.22
CA SER A 112 11.87 6.41 -11.04
C SER A 112 12.39 6.08 -9.64
N THR A 113 13.72 6.05 -9.48
CA THR A 113 14.38 5.84 -8.18
C THR A 113 14.11 6.94 -7.18
N ASP A 114 13.74 8.13 -7.65
CA ASP A 114 13.39 9.28 -6.80
C ASP A 114 11.97 9.17 -6.23
N ILE A 115 11.09 8.41 -6.90
CA ILE A 115 9.73 8.13 -6.43
C ILE A 115 9.66 6.80 -5.68
N ILE A 116 10.26 5.74 -6.24
CA ILE A 116 10.31 4.39 -5.67
C ILE A 116 11.72 4.18 -5.09
N THR A 117 11.96 4.86 -3.97
CA THR A 117 13.26 4.86 -3.29
C THR A 117 13.61 3.48 -2.71
N GLY A 118 14.88 3.30 -2.34
CA GLY A 118 15.32 2.09 -1.65
C GLY A 118 14.57 1.82 -0.33
N LEU A 119 14.25 2.87 0.43
CA LEU A 119 13.50 2.75 1.69
C LEU A 119 12.06 2.31 1.46
N ILE A 120 11.39 2.84 0.44
CA ILE A 120 10.05 2.39 0.05
C ILE A 120 10.08 0.93 -0.38
N LYS A 121 11.05 0.54 -1.23
CA LYS A 121 11.22 -0.85 -1.67
C LYS A 121 11.49 -1.82 -0.53
N ALA A 122 12.29 -1.42 0.45
CA ALA A 122 12.62 -2.24 1.61
C ALA A 122 11.39 -2.53 2.50
N ASN A 123 10.42 -1.63 2.54
CA ASN A 123 9.24 -1.77 3.39
C ASN A 123 7.99 -2.28 2.65
N ILE A 124 7.99 -2.27 1.31
CA ILE A 124 6.89 -2.75 0.47
C ILE A 124 7.40 -3.91 -0.41
N PRO A 125 7.42 -5.15 0.12
CA PRO A 125 8.02 -6.28 -0.59
C PRO A 125 7.11 -6.91 -1.64
N SER A 126 5.78 -6.75 -1.53
CA SER A 126 4.83 -7.23 -2.53
C SER A 126 4.56 -6.15 -3.57
N ARG A 127 4.81 -6.46 -4.85
CA ARG A 127 4.82 -5.49 -5.94
C ARG A 127 4.10 -6.02 -7.16
N ILE A 128 3.47 -5.11 -7.91
CA ILE A 128 2.91 -5.39 -9.22
C ILE A 128 3.47 -4.37 -10.18
N ALA A 129 3.93 -4.83 -11.34
CA ALA A 129 4.23 -3.98 -12.47
C ALA A 129 3.28 -4.31 -13.62
N PHE A 130 2.64 -3.28 -14.17
CA PHE A 130 1.98 -3.36 -15.46
C PHE A 130 3.00 -3.07 -16.58
N ALA A 131 2.56 -3.05 -17.83
CA ALA A 131 3.42 -2.71 -18.95
C ALA A 131 4.10 -1.34 -18.74
N VAL A 132 5.44 -1.36 -18.83
CA VAL A 132 6.30 -0.17 -18.72
C VAL A 132 7.09 0.04 -20.00
N GLY A 133 7.64 1.24 -20.19
CA GLY A 133 8.33 1.61 -21.42
C GLY A 133 9.73 1.00 -21.58
N SER A 134 10.39 0.63 -20.48
CA SER A 134 11.77 0.17 -20.52
C SER A 134 12.11 -0.88 -19.47
N GLN A 135 13.19 -1.64 -19.72
CA GLN A 135 13.74 -2.57 -18.74
C GLN A 135 14.24 -1.84 -17.47
N VAL A 136 14.66 -0.58 -17.60
CA VAL A 136 15.06 0.26 -16.46
C VAL A 136 13.87 0.47 -15.53
N ASP A 137 12.72 0.88 -16.07
CA ASP A 137 11.47 1.06 -15.31
C ASP A 137 11.02 -0.25 -14.63
N SER A 138 11.14 -1.38 -15.34
CA SER A 138 10.84 -2.70 -14.77
C SER A 138 11.70 -2.99 -13.54
N ARG A 139 13.01 -2.71 -13.61
CA ARG A 139 13.93 -2.90 -12.48
C ARG A 139 13.66 -1.93 -11.33
N VAL A 140 13.20 -0.72 -11.61
CA VAL A 140 12.80 0.22 -10.54
C VAL A 140 11.65 -0.36 -9.72
N ILE A 141 10.67 -1.01 -10.36
CA ILE A 141 9.50 -1.57 -9.68
C ILE A 141 9.78 -2.96 -9.07
N LEU A 142 10.36 -3.89 -9.84
CA LEU A 142 10.44 -5.31 -9.48
C LEU A 142 11.87 -5.79 -9.14
N ASP A 143 12.87 -4.92 -9.19
CA ASP A 143 14.29 -5.27 -9.10
C ASP A 143 14.76 -6.25 -10.20
N THR A 144 13.90 -6.54 -11.20
CA THR A 144 14.16 -7.40 -12.34
C THR A 144 13.49 -6.87 -13.61
N GLY A 145 13.96 -7.33 -14.78
CA GLY A 145 13.32 -7.07 -16.06
C GLY A 145 12.11 -7.98 -16.30
N GLY A 146 11.28 -7.62 -17.27
CA GLY A 146 10.14 -8.41 -17.75
C GLY A 146 8.87 -7.60 -17.94
N ALA A 147 8.68 -6.52 -17.17
CA ALA A 147 7.48 -5.70 -17.28
C ALA A 147 7.42 -4.91 -18.60
N GLU A 148 8.58 -4.63 -19.21
CA GLU A 148 8.68 -4.01 -20.54
C GLU A 148 8.18 -4.90 -21.68
N LYS A 149 7.98 -6.19 -21.42
CA LYS A 149 7.51 -7.19 -22.39
C LYS A 149 6.01 -7.49 -22.27
N LEU A 150 5.32 -6.84 -21.33
CA LEU A 150 3.88 -7.02 -21.12
C LEU A 150 3.10 -6.36 -22.26
N LEU A 151 1.93 -6.92 -22.57
CA LEU A 151 1.08 -6.50 -23.69
C LEU A 151 0.19 -5.30 -23.35
N GLY A 152 0.21 -4.84 -22.09
CA GLY A 152 -0.71 -3.85 -21.56
C GLY A 152 -2.12 -4.41 -21.33
N ARG A 153 -3.13 -3.54 -21.28
CA ARG A 153 -4.57 -3.94 -21.14
C ARG A 153 -4.84 -4.90 -19.97
N GLY A 154 -4.22 -4.65 -18.82
CA GLY A 154 -4.39 -5.48 -17.62
C GLY A 154 -3.37 -6.60 -17.47
N ASP A 155 -2.50 -6.85 -18.45
CA ASP A 155 -1.36 -7.76 -18.32
C ASP A 155 -0.34 -7.20 -17.32
N MET A 156 0.07 -8.02 -16.36
CA MET A 156 0.90 -7.61 -15.24
C MET A 156 1.85 -8.71 -14.76
N LEU A 157 2.92 -8.28 -14.10
CA LEU A 157 3.81 -9.12 -13.30
C LEU A 157 3.52 -8.87 -11.82
N TYR A 158 3.18 -9.94 -11.09
CA TYR A 158 3.00 -9.90 -9.65
C TYR A 158 4.16 -10.61 -8.94
N GLN A 159 4.80 -9.90 -8.02
CA GLN A 159 5.84 -10.42 -7.15
C GLN A 159 5.36 -10.36 -5.70
N PRO A 160 4.92 -11.48 -5.11
CA PRO A 160 4.59 -11.55 -3.69
C PRO A 160 5.86 -11.47 -2.83
N VAL A 161 5.69 -11.15 -1.54
CA VAL A 161 6.79 -10.97 -0.57
C VAL A 161 7.70 -12.20 -0.46
N ASP A 162 7.14 -13.40 -0.61
CA ASP A 162 7.87 -14.66 -0.41
C ASP A 162 8.42 -15.27 -1.72
N ALA A 163 8.23 -14.60 -2.87
CA ALA A 163 8.69 -15.11 -4.16
C ALA A 163 9.96 -14.40 -4.65
N GLY A 164 10.96 -15.22 -5.02
CA GLY A 164 12.19 -14.72 -5.66
C GLY A 164 12.01 -14.27 -7.11
N LYS A 165 10.87 -14.55 -7.76
CA LYS A 165 10.58 -14.17 -9.15
C LYS A 165 9.12 -13.73 -9.32
N PRO A 166 8.85 -12.73 -10.18
CA PRO A 166 7.48 -12.33 -10.51
C PRO A 166 6.77 -13.38 -11.37
N THR A 167 5.47 -13.53 -11.17
CA THR A 167 4.58 -14.36 -11.97
C THR A 167 3.71 -13.47 -12.84
N ARG A 168 3.55 -13.83 -14.12
CA ARG A 168 2.66 -13.11 -15.04
C ARG A 168 1.21 -13.44 -14.76
N ILE A 169 0.37 -12.41 -14.66
CA ILE A 169 -1.06 -12.51 -14.38
C ILE A 169 -1.80 -11.61 -15.38
N GLN A 170 -2.94 -12.09 -15.87
CA GLN A 170 -3.86 -11.29 -16.66
C GLN A 170 -4.92 -10.68 -15.73
N GLY A 171 -5.07 -9.36 -15.75
CA GLY A 171 -6.15 -8.66 -15.07
C GLY A 171 -7.52 -9.10 -15.61
N ALA A 172 -8.45 -9.35 -14.68
CA ALA A 172 -9.84 -9.72 -14.97
C ALA A 172 -10.66 -8.53 -15.49
#